data_AF-A0A8J9Z0S4-F1
#
_entry.id   AF-A0A8J9Z0S4-F1
#
_cell.length_a   1.000
_cell.length_b   1.000
_cell.length_c   1.000
_cell.angle_alpha   90.00
_cell.angle_beta   90.00
_cell.angle_gamma   90.00
#
_symmetry.space_group_name_H-M   'P 1'
#
loop_
_entity.id
_entity.type
_entity.pdbx_description
1 polymer ?
#
loop_
_entity_poly.entity_id
_entity_poly.type
_entity_poly.pdbx_seq_one_letter_code
_entity_poly.pdbx_strand_id
1 'polypeptide(L)'
;MEDDAKNTRVEKTRQEYKIMWQKEKEAEERRKKEMKVMSDGLSDYLRRNKNGSWYPMAIEMGLTPVDIGVIRTETMDRQEQLRRVLELWRYNMIMSGYGPQMGANIIIEYLGNAQMFDTLRFLQPMVLKKLGIEMDVDQIRKDVKAKIAFEARLKEEEERANAEAVAIGNGTVNGINGDADCVSKG
;
A
#
# COMPACT_ATOMS: atom_id res chain seq x y z
N MET A 1 -16.88 -4.22 -52.41
CA MET A 1 -17.60 -3.35 -51.44
C MET A 1 -17.53 -3.88 -50.02
N GLU A 2 -17.78 -5.16 -49.74
CA GLU A 2 -17.66 -5.71 -48.37
C GLU A 2 -16.20 -5.80 -47.85
N ASP A 3 -15.24 -6.11 -48.73
CA ASP A 3 -13.82 -6.21 -48.35
C ASP A 3 -13.15 -4.87 -48.06
N ASP A 4 -13.55 -3.79 -48.76
CA ASP A 4 -13.03 -2.44 -48.51
C ASP A 4 -13.50 -1.88 -47.16
N ALA A 5 -14.75 -2.19 -46.76
CA ALA A 5 -15.28 -1.81 -45.46
C ALA A 5 -14.61 -2.58 -44.31
N LYS A 6 -14.30 -3.87 -44.50
CA LYS A 6 -13.52 -4.68 -43.56
C LYS A 6 -12.09 -4.15 -43.42
N ASN A 7 -11.41 -3.86 -44.54
CA ASN A 7 -10.06 -3.28 -44.53
C ASN A 7 -10.02 -1.91 -43.83
N THR A 8 -11.01 -1.05 -44.09
CA THR A 8 -11.13 0.27 -43.43
C THR A 8 -11.33 0.13 -41.92
N ARG A 9 -12.16 -0.82 -41.48
CA ARG A 9 -12.36 -1.12 -40.04
C ARG A 9 -11.08 -1.62 -39.38
N VAL A 10 -10.36 -2.53 -40.04
CA VAL A 10 -9.08 -3.08 -39.52
C VAL A 10 -8.02 -1.99 -39.38
N GLU A 11 -7.89 -1.10 -40.37
CA GLU A 11 -6.90 -0.01 -40.30
C GLU A 11 -7.27 1.02 -39.22
N LYS A 12 -8.56 1.32 -39.02
CA LYS A 12 -9.01 2.16 -37.90
C LYS A 12 -8.64 1.54 -36.55
N THR A 13 -8.95 0.27 -36.34
CA THR A 13 -8.58 -0.47 -35.12
C THR A 13 -7.07 -0.46 -34.91
N ARG A 14 -6.27 -0.63 -35.96
CA ARG A 14 -4.81 -0.57 -35.89
C ARG A 14 -4.29 0.80 -35.46
N GLN A 15 -4.90 1.88 -35.96
CA GLN A 15 -4.55 3.24 -35.55
C GLN A 15 -4.90 3.48 -34.07
N GLU A 16 -6.07 3.00 -33.63
CA GLU A 16 -6.47 3.07 -32.21
C GLU A 16 -5.47 2.33 -31.31
N TYR A 17 -5.07 1.10 -31.67
CA TYR A 17 -4.03 0.36 -30.93
C TYR A 17 -2.68 1.08 -30.90
N LYS A 18 -2.25 1.70 -32.02
CA LYS A 18 -1.00 2.49 -32.04
C LYS A 18 -1.07 3.67 -31.08
N ILE A 19 -2.19 4.38 -31.04
CA ILE A 19 -2.40 5.52 -30.13
C ILE A 19 -2.40 5.04 -28.68
N MET A 20 -3.11 3.95 -28.37
CA MET A 20 -3.12 3.38 -27.02
C MET A 20 -1.72 2.97 -26.58
N TRP A 21 -0.99 2.26 -27.45
CA TRP A 21 0.39 1.83 -27.17
C TRP A 21 1.34 3.00 -26.94
N GLN A 22 1.25 4.06 -27.73
CA GLN A 22 2.06 5.27 -27.54
C GLN A 22 1.76 5.94 -26.20
N LYS A 23 0.48 6.11 -25.85
CA LYS A 23 0.07 6.66 -24.56
C LYS A 23 0.56 5.82 -23.39
N GLU A 24 0.49 4.49 -23.50
CA GLU A 24 0.96 3.58 -22.46
C GLU A 24 2.48 3.66 -22.29
N LYS A 25 3.23 3.73 -23.40
CA LYS A 25 4.69 3.91 -23.38
C LYS A 25 5.09 5.24 -22.74
N GLU A 26 4.40 6.33 -23.07
CA GLU A 26 4.63 7.65 -22.46
C GLU A 26 4.32 7.64 -20.96
N ALA A 27 3.21 7.00 -20.56
CA ALA A 27 2.86 6.85 -19.16
C ALA A 27 3.91 6.01 -18.40
N GLU A 28 4.43 4.94 -19.00
CA GLU A 28 5.47 4.11 -18.41
C GLU A 28 6.78 4.85 -18.23
N GLU A 29 7.23 5.61 -19.23
CA GLU A 29 8.43 6.45 -19.11
C GLU A 29 8.26 7.56 -18.07
N ARG A 30 7.07 8.15 -17.96
CA ARG A 30 6.74 9.09 -16.89
C ARG A 30 6.84 8.44 -15.52
N ARG A 31 6.25 7.25 -15.33
CA ARG A 31 6.34 6.48 -14.08
C ARG A 31 7.77 6.12 -13.70
N LYS A 32 8.58 5.66 -14.65
CA LYS A 32 10.02 5.39 -14.42
C LYS A 32 10.75 6.64 -13.94
N LYS A 33 10.47 7.80 -14.54
CA LYS A 33 11.06 9.07 -14.12
C LYS A 33 10.61 9.48 -12.72
N GLU A 34 9.32 9.39 -12.43
CA GLU A 34 8.76 9.64 -11.10
C GLU A 34 9.43 8.76 -10.04
N MET A 35 9.49 7.46 -10.28
CA MET A 35 10.09 6.49 -9.36
C MET A 35 11.59 6.73 -9.13
N LYS A 36 12.33 7.07 -10.19
CA LYS A 36 13.74 7.45 -10.05
C LYS A 36 13.90 8.67 -9.14
N VAL A 37 13.12 9.73 -9.41
CA VAL A 37 13.18 10.98 -8.65
C VAL A 37 12.76 10.76 -7.19
N MET A 38 11.77 9.91 -6.92
CA MET A 38 11.39 9.50 -5.57
C MET A 38 12.48 8.70 -4.86
N SER A 39 13.07 7.71 -5.53
CA SER A 39 14.17 6.89 -5.00
C SER A 39 15.37 7.74 -4.61
N ASP A 40 15.78 8.66 -5.50
CA ASP A 40 16.90 9.57 -5.26
C ASP A 40 16.59 10.51 -4.08
N GLY A 41 15.37 11.05 -4.03
CA GLY A 41 14.91 11.91 -2.94
C GLY A 41 14.88 11.23 -1.58
N LEU A 42 14.38 10.00 -1.51
CA LEU A 42 14.36 9.19 -0.29
C LEU A 42 15.77 8.83 0.17
N SER A 43 16.66 8.51 -0.77
CA SER A 43 18.07 8.23 -0.49
C SER A 43 18.77 9.46 0.10
N ASP A 44 18.54 10.63 -0.49
CA ASP A 44 19.07 11.91 0.01
C ASP A 44 18.52 12.26 1.39
N TYR A 45 17.24 11.97 1.66
CA TYR A 45 16.64 12.14 2.98
C TYR A 45 17.35 11.25 4.02
N LEU A 46 17.51 9.95 3.76
CA LEU A 46 18.17 9.03 4.69
C LEU A 46 19.66 9.36 4.90
N ARG A 47 20.32 9.88 3.87
CA ARG A 47 21.70 10.37 3.97
C ARG A 47 21.81 11.54 4.95
N ARG A 48 20.86 12.48 4.91
CA ARG A 48 20.85 13.68 5.77
C ARG A 48 20.28 13.39 7.17
N ASN A 49 19.27 12.54 7.26
CA ASN A 49 18.64 12.16 8.52
C ASN A 49 19.25 10.84 9.05
N LYS A 50 20.21 10.96 9.96
CA LYS A 50 20.89 9.81 10.58
C LYS A 50 19.96 8.91 11.42
N ASN A 51 18.86 9.46 11.91
CA ASN A 51 17.84 8.72 12.65
C ASN A 51 16.68 8.28 11.75
N GLY A 52 16.68 8.70 10.49
CA GLY A 52 15.70 8.30 9.49
C GLY A 52 15.78 6.80 9.20
N SER A 53 14.62 6.17 9.07
CA SER A 53 14.46 4.75 8.79
C SER A 53 13.52 4.56 7.61
N TRP A 54 13.85 3.62 6.72
CA TRP A 54 12.98 3.16 5.64
C TRP A 54 11.94 2.14 6.13
N TYR A 55 12.11 1.58 7.33
CA TYR A 55 11.32 0.47 7.86
C TYR A 55 9.80 0.74 7.89
N PRO A 56 9.30 1.88 8.41
CA PRO A 56 7.87 2.13 8.44
C PRO A 56 7.23 2.13 7.05
N MET A 57 7.91 2.70 6.05
CA MET A 57 7.45 2.67 4.66
C MET A 57 7.43 1.27 4.07
N ALA A 58 8.43 0.43 4.37
CA ALA A 58 8.49 -0.95 3.88
C ALA A 58 7.29 -1.79 4.36
N ILE A 59 6.84 -1.58 5.60
CA ILE A 59 5.65 -2.24 6.15
C ILE A 59 4.40 -1.82 5.37
N GLU A 60 4.22 -0.52 5.12
CA GLU A 60 3.08 -0.02 4.32
C GLU A 60 3.12 -0.49 2.86
N MET A 61 4.31 -0.71 2.31
CA MET A 61 4.53 -1.34 1.01
C MET A 61 4.18 -2.85 0.99
N GLY A 62 3.85 -3.44 2.14
CA GLY A 62 3.49 -4.84 2.28
C GLY A 62 4.68 -5.80 2.38
N LEU A 63 5.89 -5.31 2.67
CA LEU A 63 7.03 -6.20 2.92
C LEU A 63 6.85 -6.91 4.26
N THR A 64 7.14 -8.21 4.27
CA THR A 64 7.02 -9.03 5.48
C THR A 64 8.18 -8.78 6.44
N PRO A 65 8.03 -9.13 7.73
CA PRO A 65 9.15 -9.09 8.67
C PRO A 65 10.39 -9.88 8.21
N VAL A 66 10.17 -10.96 7.44
CA VAL A 66 11.26 -11.78 6.87
C VAL A 66 12.01 -10.99 5.80
N ASP A 67 11.29 -10.39 4.85
CA ASP A 67 11.89 -9.57 3.78
C ASP A 67 12.76 -8.45 4.38
N ILE A 68 12.21 -7.79 5.40
CA ILE A 68 12.90 -6.71 6.11
C ILE A 68 14.15 -7.21 6.84
N GLY A 69 14.04 -8.38 7.48
CA GLY A 69 15.16 -9.04 8.15
C GLY A 69 16.29 -9.33 7.19
N VAL A 70 15.97 -9.94 6.04
CA VAL A 70 16.93 -10.25 4.97
C VAL A 70 17.64 -8.98 4.50
N ILE A 71 16.90 -7.94 4.11
CA ILE A 71 17.46 -6.67 3.63
C ILE A 71 18.42 -6.04 4.65
N ARG A 72 18.07 -6.08 5.95
CA ARG A 72 18.94 -5.56 7.02
C ARG A 72 20.24 -6.35 7.18
N THR A 73 20.21 -7.66 6.93
CA THR A 73 21.39 -8.52 7.08
C THR A 73 22.30 -8.51 5.87
N GLU A 74 21.79 -8.26 4.67
CA GLU A 74 22.57 -8.25 3.43
C GLU A 74 23.53 -7.06 3.34
N THR A 75 23.19 -5.92 3.96
CA THR A 75 24.01 -4.71 3.92
C THR A 75 23.75 -3.81 5.13
N MET A 76 24.79 -3.15 5.62
CA MET A 76 24.69 -2.12 6.67
C MET A 76 24.45 -0.71 6.10
N ASP A 77 24.58 -0.52 4.79
CA ASP A 77 24.34 0.77 4.16
C ASP A 77 22.83 1.03 4.00
N ARG A 78 22.35 2.11 4.64
CA ARG A 78 20.92 2.47 4.64
C ARG A 78 20.39 2.86 3.26
N GLN A 79 21.23 3.42 2.39
CA GLN A 79 20.82 3.76 1.02
C GLN A 79 20.64 2.49 0.19
N GLU A 80 21.58 1.55 0.28
CA GLU A 80 21.45 0.24 -0.34
C GLU A 80 20.24 -0.55 0.19
N GLN A 81 19.99 -0.53 1.52
CA GLN A 81 18.78 -1.14 2.08
C GLN A 81 17.49 -0.53 1.50
N LEU A 82 17.40 0.79 1.40
CA LEU A 82 16.26 1.47 0.76
C LEU A 82 16.10 1.05 -0.71
N ARG A 83 17.21 0.96 -1.46
CA ARG A 83 17.19 0.50 -2.86
C ARG A 83 16.56 -0.90 -2.95
N ARG A 84 16.97 -1.82 -2.09
CA ARG A 84 16.43 -3.19 -2.02
C ARG A 84 14.94 -3.22 -1.69
N VAL A 85 14.49 -2.38 -0.75
CA VAL A 85 13.06 -2.25 -0.43
C VAL A 85 12.25 -1.85 -1.66
N LEU A 86 12.69 -0.80 -2.37
CA LEU A 86 11.98 -0.31 -3.55
C LEU A 86 11.99 -1.32 -4.70
N GLU A 87 13.07 -2.09 -4.86
CA GLU A 87 13.15 -3.15 -5.87
C GLU A 87 12.22 -4.32 -5.58
N LEU A 88 12.21 -4.80 -4.34
CA LEU A 88 11.34 -5.89 -3.93
C LEU A 88 9.86 -5.49 -4.03
N TRP A 89 9.52 -4.30 -3.54
CA TRP A 89 8.17 -3.75 -3.70
C TRP A 89 7.77 -3.67 -5.17
N ARG A 90 8.64 -3.12 -6.02
CA ARG A 90 8.38 -2.99 -7.47
C ARG A 90 8.17 -4.35 -8.13
N TYR A 91 8.98 -5.34 -7.77
CA TYR A 91 8.83 -6.71 -8.26
C TYR A 91 7.45 -7.27 -7.87
N ASN A 92 7.06 -7.16 -6.60
CA ASN A 92 5.77 -7.64 -6.12
C ASN A 92 4.60 -6.95 -6.85
N MET A 93 4.66 -5.63 -7.04
CA MET A 93 3.63 -4.87 -7.77
C MET A 93 3.50 -5.33 -9.23
N ILE A 94 4.61 -5.59 -9.91
CA ILE A 94 4.59 -6.11 -11.29
C ILE A 94 3.98 -7.51 -11.33
N MET A 95 4.42 -8.40 -10.44
CA MET A 95 3.93 -9.78 -10.39
C MET A 95 2.44 -9.87 -10.05
N SER A 96 1.93 -8.91 -9.28
CA SER A 96 0.50 -8.79 -8.95
C SER A 96 -0.33 -8.03 -9.99
N GLY A 97 0.26 -7.60 -11.11
CA GLY A 97 -0.46 -6.89 -12.19
C GLY A 97 -0.72 -5.41 -11.92
N TYR A 98 -0.15 -4.85 -10.85
CA TYR A 98 -0.28 -3.43 -10.46
C TYR A 98 0.82 -2.53 -11.01
N GLY A 99 1.63 -3.03 -11.96
CA GLY A 99 2.71 -2.26 -12.60
C GLY A 99 2.31 -0.85 -13.10
N PRO A 100 1.14 -0.68 -13.75
CA PRO A 100 0.68 0.64 -14.20
C PRO A 100 0.43 1.67 -13.08
N GLN A 101 0.36 1.24 -11.83
CA GLN A 101 0.08 2.07 -10.65
C GLN A 101 1.36 2.53 -9.93
N MET A 102 2.54 2.06 -10.37
CA MET A 102 3.84 2.38 -9.78
C MET A 102 4.32 3.80 -10.14
N GLY A 103 3.68 4.82 -9.56
CA GLY A 103 4.06 6.23 -9.69
C GLY A 103 4.46 6.86 -8.36
N ALA A 104 4.78 8.16 -8.37
CA ALA A 104 5.14 8.87 -7.13
C ALA A 104 3.99 8.89 -6.10
N ASN A 105 2.74 8.93 -6.56
CA ASN A 105 1.56 9.03 -5.69
C ASN A 105 1.42 7.85 -4.72
N ILE A 106 1.67 6.62 -5.17
CA ILE A 106 1.55 5.45 -4.28
C ILE A 106 2.65 5.45 -3.20
N ILE A 107 3.84 5.95 -3.53
CA ILE A 107 4.91 6.12 -2.54
C ILE A 107 4.55 7.22 -1.52
N ILE A 108 3.93 8.32 -1.97
CA ILE A 108 3.43 9.38 -1.08
C ILE A 108 2.38 8.80 -0.12
N GLU A 109 1.48 7.97 -0.63
CA GLU A 109 0.47 7.29 0.18
C GLU A 109 1.10 6.40 1.25
N TYR A 110 2.05 5.53 0.89
CA TYR A 110 2.77 4.68 1.85
C TYR A 110 3.52 5.51 2.90
N LEU A 111 4.18 6.60 2.51
CA LEU A 111 4.84 7.50 3.45
C LEU A 111 3.85 8.19 4.39
N GLY A 112 2.66 8.53 3.89
CA GLY A 112 1.57 9.10 4.67
C GLY A 112 1.04 8.11 5.71
N ASN A 113 0.70 6.90 5.30
CA ASN A 113 0.22 5.84 6.20
C ASN A 113 1.28 5.45 7.24
N ALA A 114 2.56 5.41 6.83
CA ALA A 114 3.71 5.18 7.71
C ALA A 114 3.99 6.37 8.65
N GLN A 115 3.19 7.44 8.59
CA GLN A 115 3.33 8.68 9.34
C GLN A 115 4.69 9.36 9.17
N MET A 116 5.35 9.15 8.02
CA MET A 116 6.65 9.72 7.67
C MET A 116 6.52 11.15 7.13
N PHE A 117 5.81 12.01 7.87
CA PHE A 117 5.49 13.37 7.43
C PHE A 117 6.71 14.27 7.23
N ASP A 118 7.79 14.06 7.99
CA ASP A 118 9.02 14.82 7.82
C ASP A 118 9.75 14.46 6.53
N THR A 119 9.69 13.18 6.13
CA THR A 119 10.13 12.73 4.81
C THR A 119 9.31 13.40 3.71
N LEU A 120 7.98 13.43 3.85
CA LEU A 120 7.10 14.10 2.88
C LEU A 120 7.42 15.59 2.76
N ARG A 121 7.59 16.32 3.87
CA ARG A 121 8.01 17.74 3.86
C ARG A 121 9.35 17.94 3.16
N PHE A 122 10.28 17.02 3.35
CA PHE A 122 11.58 17.08 2.70
C PHE A 122 11.49 16.86 1.18
N LEU A 123 10.68 15.89 0.75
CA LEU A 123 10.51 15.56 -0.67
C LEU A 123 9.72 16.65 -1.43
N GLN A 124 8.78 17.33 -0.78
CA GLN A 124 7.89 18.30 -1.41
C GLN A 124 8.64 19.36 -2.28
N PRO A 125 9.58 20.17 -1.74
CA PRO A 125 10.28 21.17 -2.54
C PRO A 125 11.34 20.57 -3.47
N MET A 126 11.99 19.46 -3.09
CA MET A 126 13.15 18.94 -3.82
C MET A 126 12.80 18.04 -5.02
N VAL A 127 11.66 17.36 -4.94
CA VAL A 127 11.31 16.20 -5.78
C VAL A 127 9.93 16.40 -6.39
N LEU A 128 8.90 16.57 -5.56
CA LEU A 128 7.51 16.55 -6.02
C LEU A 128 7.14 17.77 -6.86
N LYS A 129 7.63 18.97 -6.48
CA LYS A 129 7.45 20.18 -7.30
C LYS A 129 8.05 20.03 -8.71
N LYS A 130 9.14 19.28 -8.88
CA LYS A 130 9.75 19.01 -10.20
C LYS A 130 8.92 18.04 -11.05
N LEU A 131 8.13 17.19 -10.39
CA LEU A 131 7.20 16.28 -11.03
C LEU A 131 5.83 16.92 -11.28
N GLY A 132 5.63 18.19 -10.88
CA GLY A 132 4.33 18.85 -10.96
C GLY A 132 3.31 18.30 -9.97
N ILE A 133 3.76 17.61 -8.93
CA ILE A 133 2.91 17.03 -7.89
C ILE A 133 2.83 18.03 -6.75
N GLU A 134 1.64 18.60 -6.57
CA GLU A 134 1.31 19.42 -5.41
C GLU A 134 0.87 18.51 -4.27
N MET A 135 1.44 18.72 -3.09
CA MET A 135 1.20 17.89 -1.92
C MET A 135 0.97 18.77 -0.72
N ASP A 136 -0.17 18.63 -0.06
CA ASP A 136 -0.45 19.26 1.23
C ASP A 136 -0.21 18.24 2.35
N VAL A 137 0.97 18.33 2.98
CA VAL A 137 1.36 17.40 4.05
C VAL A 137 0.46 17.50 5.27
N ASP A 138 -0.07 18.69 5.57
CA ASP A 138 -0.91 18.88 6.73
C ASP A 138 -2.31 18.33 6.49
N GLN A 139 -2.80 18.40 5.24
CA GLN A 139 -4.01 17.69 4.84
C GLN A 139 -3.82 16.16 4.91
N ILE A 140 -2.75 15.61 4.33
CA ILE A 140 -2.44 14.17 4.40
C ILE A 140 -2.38 13.71 5.86
N ARG A 141 -1.73 14.48 6.74
CA ARG A 141 -1.67 14.17 8.17
C ARG A 141 -3.05 14.11 8.82
N LYS A 142 -3.94 15.05 8.50
CA LYS A 142 -5.31 15.06 9.04
C LYS A 142 -6.08 13.82 8.57
N ASP A 143 -5.97 13.49 7.29
CA ASP A 143 -6.67 12.36 6.68
C ASP A 143 -6.20 11.02 7.26
N VAL A 144 -4.88 10.84 7.40
CA VAL A 144 -4.28 9.64 8.03
C VAL A 144 -4.72 9.52 9.49
N LYS A 145 -4.73 10.62 10.26
CA LYS A 145 -5.23 10.59 11.64
C LYS A 145 -6.70 10.22 11.73
N ALA A 146 -7.53 10.74 10.82
CA ALA A 146 -8.94 10.41 10.76
C ALA A 146 -9.15 8.93 10.41
N LYS A 147 -8.38 8.40 9.46
CA LYS A 147 -8.39 6.98 9.08
C LYS A 147 -8.03 6.08 10.26
N ILE A 148 -6.93 6.36 10.96
CA ILE A 148 -6.50 5.59 12.14
C ILE A 148 -7.57 5.62 13.23
N ALA A 149 -8.16 6.80 13.49
CA ALA A 149 -9.22 6.93 14.50
C ALA A 149 -10.49 6.15 14.11
N PHE A 150 -10.82 6.08 12.82
CA PHE A 150 -11.95 5.30 12.33
C PHE A 150 -11.69 3.80 12.44
N GLU A 151 -10.52 3.32 12.03
CA GLU A 151 -10.11 1.91 12.15
C GLU A 151 -10.09 1.45 13.62
N ALA A 152 -9.63 2.30 14.53
CA ALA A 152 -9.66 2.01 15.97
C ALA A 152 -11.09 1.82 16.50
N ARG A 153 -12.05 2.64 16.05
CA ARG A 153 -13.47 2.51 16.42
C ARG A 153 -14.08 1.23 15.86
N LEU A 154 -13.82 0.91 14.60
CA LEU A 154 -14.29 -0.35 14.01
C LEU A 154 -13.78 -1.55 14.78
N LYS A 155 -12.50 -1.55 15.15
CA LYS A 155 -11.91 -2.64 15.94
C LYS A 155 -12.56 -2.78 17.32
N GLU A 156 -12.85 -1.67 18.00
CA GLU A 156 -13.57 -1.68 19.29
C GLU A 156 -14.99 -2.25 19.14
N GLU A 157 -15.69 -1.90 18.05
CA GLU A 157 -17.02 -2.45 17.76
C GLU A 157 -16.97 -3.96 17.45
N GLU A 158 -15.98 -4.42 16.69
CA GLU A 158 -15.74 -5.84 16.42
C GLU A 158 -15.40 -6.63 17.70
N GLU A 159 -14.55 -6.08 18.56
CA GLU A 159 -14.21 -6.68 19.86
C GLU A 159 -15.44 -6.76 20.77
N ARG A 160 -16.29 -5.72 20.79
CA ARG A 160 -17.55 -5.72 21.53
C ARG A 160 -18.53 -6.76 21.00
N ALA A 161 -18.72 -6.84 19.68
CA ALA A 161 -19.60 -7.82 19.06
C ALA A 161 -19.13 -9.27 19.32
N ASN A 162 -17.81 -9.51 19.26
CA ASN A 162 -17.24 -10.80 19.61
C ASN A 162 -17.44 -11.15 21.08
N ALA A 163 -17.27 -10.19 21.99
CA ALA A 163 -17.52 -10.40 23.42
C ALA A 163 -18.99 -10.72 23.71
N GLU A 164 -19.93 -10.03 23.05
CA GLU A 164 -21.37 -10.30 23.16
C GLU A 164 -21.73 -11.70 22.63
N ALA A 165 -21.16 -12.11 21.49
CA ALA A 165 -21.36 -13.46 20.94
C ALA A 165 -20.85 -14.56 21.89
N VAL A 166 -19.69 -14.36 22.55
CA VAL A 166 -19.15 -15.29 23.55
C VAL A 166 -20.04 -15.37 24.79
N ALA A 167 -20.59 -14.25 25.25
CA ALA A 167 -21.49 -14.22 26.40
C ALA A 167 -22.80 -15.00 26.13
N ILE A 168 -23.37 -14.89 24.93
CA ILE A 168 -24.55 -15.67 24.51
C ILE A 168 -24.21 -17.17 24.39
N GLY A 169 -23.06 -17.50 23.81
CA GLY A 169 -22.59 -18.89 23.67
C GLY A 169 -22.42 -19.60 25.02
N ASN A 170 -21.87 -18.93 26.03
CA ASN A 170 -21.72 -19.48 27.39
C ASN A 170 -23.02 -19.48 28.20
N GLY A 171 -23.96 -18.56 27.91
CA GLY A 171 -25.30 -18.56 28.53
C GLY A 171 -26.17 -19.75 28.09
N THR A 172 -25.92 -20.32 26.91
CA THR A 172 -26.72 -21.43 26.37
C THR A 172 -26.31 -22.80 26.95
N VAL A 173 -25.10 -22.94 27.49
CA VAL A 173 -24.59 -24.22 28.02
C VAL A 173 -24.89 -24.43 29.52
N ASN A 174 -25.19 -23.37 30.28
CA ASN A 174 -25.50 -23.48 31.72
C ASN A 174 -26.99 -23.75 32.05
N GLY A 175 -27.82 -24.03 31.04
CA GLY A 175 -29.27 -24.20 31.19
C GLY A 175 -29.80 -25.64 31.23
N ILE A 176 -28.94 -26.67 31.09
CA ILE A 176 -29.38 -28.09 31.15
C ILE A 176 -28.88 -28.74 32.43
N ASN A 177 -29.33 -28.24 33.58
CA ASN A 177 -29.41 -29.02 34.82
C ASN A 177 -30.90 -29.13 35.16
N GLY A 178 -31.58 -30.07 34.50
CA GLY A 178 -32.97 -30.44 34.78
C GLY A 178 -33.03 -31.92 35.13
N ASP A 179 -33.04 -32.18 36.44
CA ASP A 179 -33.63 -33.33 37.14
C ASP A 179 -33.64 -34.70 36.44
N ALA A 180 -32.60 -35.49 36.71
CA ALA A 180 -32.70 -36.94 36.64
C ALA A 180 -33.26 -37.47 37.98
N ASP A 181 -34.59 -37.42 38.12
CA ASP A 181 -35.31 -38.08 39.21
C ASP A 181 -35.16 -39.61 39.07
N CYS A 182 -34.28 -40.19 39.87
CA CYS A 182 -34.11 -41.63 40.00
C CYS A 182 -35.25 -42.20 40.86
N VAL A 183 -36.29 -42.70 40.20
CA VAL A 183 -37.37 -43.45 40.86
C VAL A 183 -36.81 -44.78 41.37
N SER A 184 -36.51 -44.82 42.68
CA SER A 184 -36.50 -46.05 43.48
C SER A 184 -37.92 -46.39 43.93
N LYS A 185 -38.52 -47.45 43.37
CA LYS A 185 -39.44 -48.42 44.01
C LYS A 185 -39.45 -49.64 43.08
N GLY A 186 -39.33 -50.90 43.48
CA GLY A 186 -39.58 -51.59 44.74
C GLY A 186 -40.02 -53.00 44.34
#